data_AF-A0AAP5YDQ8-F1
#
_entry.id   AF-A0AAP5YDQ8-F1
#
_cell.length_a   1.000
_cell.length_b   1.000
_cell.length_c   1.000
_cell.angle_alpha   90.00
_cell.angle_beta   90.00
_cell.angle_gamma   90.00
#
_symmetry.space_group_name_H-M   'P 1'
#
loop_
_entity.id
_entity.type
_entity.pdbx_description
1 polymer ?
#
loop_
_entity_poly.entity_id
_entity_poly.type
_entity_poly.pdbx_seq_one_letter_code
_entity_poly.pdbx_strand_id
1 'polypeptide(L)'
;REKGQVARSKELASASVLIVGAIALMWFGESLARSLFSIMSRLFDLKRDEIFDTTKLFDIALGAMTDLLFPLFLILITLFVAATIGAAGVGGISFSAEAAMPKLSKMNPLSGLKRMVGMQSWVELIKSILKVVLVTGVAMYLIQASQADLIQLSMDVYPQNIFHALDILLNFILLISCSLLIVVAIDIPFQIWQHADQLKMTKQEVKDEYKETEGKPEVKGRIRMLQREAAQRRMMADVPQADVIVTNPEHYSVALRYKQKTDRAPVVIA
;
A
#
# COMPACT_ATOMS: atom_id res chain seq x y z
N ARG A 1 -5.67 -10.96 -4.64
CA ARG A 1 -5.48 -10.50 -3.24
C ARG A 1 -4.37 -11.26 -2.52
N GLU A 2 -4.17 -12.56 -2.78
CA GLU A 2 -3.15 -13.41 -2.11
C GLU A 2 -1.70 -12.90 -2.25
N LYS A 3 -1.32 -12.36 -3.43
CA LYS A 3 0.02 -11.81 -3.67
C LYS A 3 0.33 -10.48 -2.93
N GLY A 4 -0.66 -9.87 -2.26
CA GLY A 4 -0.47 -8.67 -1.44
C GLY A 4 0.06 -7.42 -2.16
N GLN A 5 -0.05 -7.36 -3.50
CA GLN A 5 0.43 -6.20 -4.27
C GLN A 5 -0.58 -5.07 -4.18
N VAL A 6 -0.14 -3.93 -3.66
CA VAL A 6 -0.91 -2.69 -3.55
C VAL A 6 -0.08 -1.55 -4.11
N ALA A 7 -0.73 -0.59 -4.76
CA ALA A 7 -0.07 0.64 -5.21
C ALA A 7 0.48 1.40 -4.00
N ARG A 8 1.72 1.90 -4.08
CA ARG A 8 2.35 2.67 -2.99
C ARG A 8 3.07 3.88 -3.56
N SER A 9 2.76 5.07 -3.04
CA SER A 9 3.49 6.30 -3.32
C SER A 9 4.52 6.56 -2.22
N LYS A 10 5.80 6.57 -2.61
CA LYS A 10 6.91 6.92 -1.70
C LYS A 10 6.92 8.41 -1.38
N GLU A 11 6.49 9.24 -2.33
CA GLU A 11 6.48 10.70 -2.16
C GLU A 11 5.36 11.12 -1.21
N LEU A 12 4.17 10.51 -1.31
CA LEU A 12 3.06 10.76 -0.37
C LEU A 12 3.46 10.40 1.06
N ALA A 13 4.07 9.24 1.26
CA ALA A 13 4.55 8.82 2.58
C ALA A 13 5.56 9.84 3.14
N SER A 14 6.57 10.21 2.36
CA SER A 14 7.59 11.19 2.79
C SER A 14 7.00 12.57 3.11
N ALA A 15 6.15 13.11 2.22
CA ALA A 15 5.54 14.42 2.40
C ALA A 15 4.58 14.46 3.59
N SER A 16 3.81 13.39 3.81
CA SER A 16 2.89 13.30 4.96
C SER A 16 3.65 13.37 6.29
N VAL A 17 4.79 12.69 6.40
CA VAL A 17 5.64 12.71 7.60
C VAL A 17 6.22 14.09 7.84
N LEU A 18 6.69 14.77 6.80
CA LEU A 18 7.27 16.11 6.92
C LEU A 18 6.23 17.16 7.31
N ILE A 19 5.07 17.19 6.63
CA ILE A 19 4.01 18.16 6.89
C ILE A 19 3.41 17.94 8.27
N VAL A 20 3.01 16.69 8.58
CA VAL A 20 2.43 16.38 9.89
C VAL A 20 3.48 16.53 10.99
N GLY A 21 4.74 16.24 10.72
CA GLY A 21 5.83 16.49 11.66
C GLY A 21 6.01 17.96 12.00
N ALA A 22 5.96 18.84 11.00
CA ALA A 22 5.98 20.29 11.22
C ALA A 22 4.78 20.74 12.07
N ILE A 23 3.57 20.29 11.75
CA ILE A 23 2.35 20.61 12.51
C ILE A 23 2.41 20.06 13.93
N ALA A 24 2.89 18.82 14.11
CA ALA A 24 3.05 18.20 15.42
C ALA A 24 4.06 18.97 16.28
N LEU A 25 5.16 19.44 15.69
CA LEU A 25 6.11 20.32 16.37
C LEU A 25 5.50 21.68 16.72
N MET A 26 4.63 22.24 15.88
CA MET A 26 3.93 23.49 16.22
C MET A 26 2.96 23.32 17.38
N TRP A 27 2.22 22.21 17.45
CA TRP A 27 1.23 21.98 18.51
C TRP A 27 1.83 21.47 19.83
N PHE A 28 2.80 20.55 19.75
CA PHE A 28 3.38 19.90 20.92
C PHE A 28 4.77 20.43 21.29
N GLY A 29 5.42 21.19 20.41
CA GLY A 29 6.78 21.71 20.61
C GLY A 29 6.87 22.68 21.78
N GLU A 30 5.83 23.48 22.05
CA GLU A 30 5.81 24.35 23.22
C GLU A 30 5.85 23.54 24.53
N SER A 31 5.02 22.50 24.63
CA SER A 31 5.01 21.59 25.78
C SER A 31 6.35 20.85 25.92
N LEU A 32 6.93 20.40 24.82
CA LEU A 32 8.25 19.77 24.80
C LEU A 32 9.34 20.74 25.27
N ALA A 33 9.35 21.98 24.77
CA ALA A 33 10.32 23.00 25.12
C ALA A 33 10.22 23.40 26.59
N ARG A 34 9.00 23.58 27.12
CA ARG A 34 8.78 23.86 28.55
C ARG A 34 9.25 22.72 29.44
N SER A 35 8.98 21.47 29.05
CA SER A 35 9.44 20.29 29.79
C SER A 35 10.96 20.20 29.79
N LEU A 36 11.59 20.40 28.62
CA LEU A 36 13.05 20.43 28.49
C LEU A 36 13.68 21.55 29.33
N PHE A 37 13.09 22.76 29.29
CA PHE A 37 13.54 23.90 30.09
C PHE A 37 13.44 23.64 31.58
N SER A 38 12.32 23.06 32.04
CA SER A 38 12.11 22.71 33.45
C SER A 38 13.13 21.67 33.93
N ILE A 39 13.37 20.64 33.13
CA ILE A 39 14.35 19.58 33.43
C ILE A 39 15.76 20.15 33.48
N MET A 40 16.17 20.93 32.46
CA MET A 40 17.50 21.53 32.43
C MET A 40 17.72 22.45 33.64
N SER A 41 16.72 23.28 33.96
CA SER A 41 16.77 24.16 35.14
C SER A 41 16.90 23.36 36.43
N ARG A 42 16.14 22.26 36.57
CA ARG A 42 16.18 21.37 37.74
C ARG A 42 17.50 20.63 37.88
N LEU A 43 18.09 20.18 36.77
CA LEU A 43 19.37 19.47 36.77
C LEU A 43 20.57 20.38 37.02
N PHE A 44 20.43 21.69 36.76
CA PHE A 44 21.45 22.68 37.11
C PHE A 44 21.29 23.28 38.51
N ASP A 45 20.11 23.18 39.12
CA ASP A 45 19.86 23.58 40.51
C ASP A 45 19.68 22.36 41.42
N LEU A 46 20.79 21.68 41.69
CA LEU A 46 20.85 20.56 42.63
C LEU A 46 21.25 21.04 44.02
N LYS A 47 20.48 20.65 45.04
CA LYS A 47 20.81 20.98 46.43
C LYS A 47 21.86 20.02 46.96
N ARG A 48 22.62 20.49 47.95
CA ARG A 48 23.69 19.70 48.58
C ARG A 48 23.19 18.35 49.09
N ASP A 49 22.03 18.32 49.75
CA ASP A 49 21.44 17.09 50.31
C ASP A 49 20.92 16.12 49.24
N GLU A 50 20.73 16.58 48.00
CA GLU A 50 20.37 15.76 46.84
C GLU A 50 21.64 15.17 46.21
N ILE A 51 22.72 15.95 46.13
CA ILE A 51 24.01 15.50 45.55
C ILE A 51 24.62 14.34 46.34
N PHE A 52 24.50 14.37 47.67
CA PHE A 52 25.08 13.33 48.54
C PHE A 52 24.15 12.12 48.75
N ASP A 53 22.95 12.11 48.17
CA ASP A 53 21.99 11.01 48.26
C ASP A 53 21.66 10.47 46.87
N THR A 54 22.21 9.30 46.53
CA THR A 54 22.00 8.66 45.23
C THR A 54 20.55 8.36 44.94
N THR A 55 19.72 8.06 45.95
CA THR A 55 18.31 7.75 45.75
C THR A 55 17.55 8.98 45.28
N LYS A 56 17.80 10.14 45.89
CA LYS A 56 17.21 11.42 45.46
C LYS A 56 17.63 11.81 44.04
N LEU A 57 18.87 11.54 43.66
CA LEU A 57 19.33 11.77 42.28
C LEU A 57 18.57 10.90 41.27
N PHE A 58 18.31 9.62 41.60
CA PHE A 58 17.50 8.75 40.75
C PHE A 58 16.05 9.24 40.65
N ASP A 59 15.44 9.70 41.75
CA ASP A 59 14.08 10.23 41.73
C ASP A 59 13.97 11.49 40.85
N ILE A 60 14.95 12.39 40.93
CA ILE A 60 15.01 13.60 40.07
C ILE A 60 15.15 13.20 38.59
N ALA A 61 16.02 12.23 38.29
CA ALA A 61 16.21 11.75 36.92
C ALA A 61 14.96 11.06 36.37
N LEU A 62 14.27 10.24 37.16
CA LEU A 62 13.05 9.56 36.77
C LEU A 62 11.90 10.56 36.53
N GLY A 63 11.71 11.53 37.42
CA GLY A 63 10.72 12.60 37.23
C GLY A 63 11.00 13.43 35.96
N ALA A 64 12.27 13.76 35.72
CA ALA A 64 12.67 14.42 34.49
C ALA A 64 12.37 13.58 33.23
N MET A 65 12.62 12.27 33.27
CA MET A 65 12.30 11.39 32.15
C MET A 65 10.78 11.34 31.89
N THR A 66 9.94 11.23 32.93
CA THR A 66 8.50 11.15 32.74
C THR A 66 7.92 12.42 32.10
N ASP A 67 8.39 13.58 32.54
CA ASP A 67 7.90 14.88 32.03
C ASP A 67 8.31 15.13 30.57
N LEU A 68 9.49 14.63 30.16
CA LEU A 68 9.95 14.74 28.77
C LEU A 68 9.30 13.70 27.84
N LEU A 69 9.12 12.48 28.34
CA LEU A 69 8.66 11.35 27.53
C LEU A 69 7.23 11.56 27.02
N PHE A 70 6.36 12.19 27.78
CA PHE A 70 4.98 12.41 27.37
C PHE A 70 4.83 13.30 26.12
N PRO A 71 5.33 14.55 26.08
CA PRO A 71 5.24 15.39 24.88
C PRO A 71 6.03 14.80 23.70
N LEU A 72 7.17 14.16 23.96
CA LEU A 72 7.93 13.46 22.92
C LEU A 72 7.12 12.29 22.33
N PHE A 73 6.46 11.50 23.17
CA PHE A 73 5.60 10.40 22.75
C PHE A 73 4.46 10.89 21.87
N LEU A 74 3.83 12.03 22.20
CA LEU A 74 2.77 12.63 21.38
C LEU A 74 3.26 13.00 19.97
N ILE A 75 4.45 13.59 19.85
CA ILE A 75 5.04 13.91 18.54
C ILE A 75 5.33 12.62 17.77
N LEU A 76 5.95 11.63 18.42
CA LEU A 76 6.33 10.37 17.78
C LEU A 76 5.13 9.54 17.35
N ILE A 77 4.06 9.48 18.15
CA ILE A 77 2.85 8.74 17.78
C ILE A 77 2.13 9.44 16.62
N THR A 78 2.09 10.77 16.60
CA THR A 78 1.52 11.53 15.47
C THR A 78 2.32 11.29 14.19
N LEU A 79 3.66 11.29 14.26
CA LEU A 79 4.53 10.93 13.12
C LEU A 79 4.31 9.48 12.66
N PHE A 80 4.17 8.54 13.58
CA PHE A 80 3.89 7.14 13.27
C PHE A 80 2.55 6.97 12.52
N VAL A 81 1.51 7.65 13.01
CA VAL A 81 0.19 7.66 12.35
C VAL A 81 0.29 8.29 10.96
N ALA A 82 0.99 9.43 10.83
CA ALA A 82 1.21 10.08 9.54
C ALA A 82 1.94 9.18 8.54
N ALA A 83 3.04 8.54 8.96
CA ALA A 83 3.79 7.61 8.13
C ALA A 83 2.94 6.42 7.66
N THR A 84 2.12 5.87 8.57
CA THR A 84 1.26 4.72 8.29
C THR A 84 0.16 5.09 7.31
N ILE A 85 -0.55 6.21 7.55
CA ILE A 85 -1.61 6.70 6.66
C ILE A 85 -1.04 7.12 5.31
N GLY A 86 0.08 7.84 5.28
CA GLY A 86 0.74 8.27 4.04
C GLY A 86 1.19 7.09 3.18
N ALA A 87 1.77 6.05 3.79
CA ALA A 87 2.15 4.84 3.07
C ALA A 87 0.95 4.01 2.58
N ALA A 88 -0.14 3.97 3.35
CA ALA A 88 -1.36 3.26 3.02
C ALA A 88 -2.31 4.05 2.11
N GLY A 89 -2.11 5.36 1.92
CA GLY A 89 -3.09 6.26 1.32
C GLY A 89 -3.47 5.95 -0.14
N VAL A 90 -2.59 5.28 -0.89
CA VAL A 90 -2.86 4.94 -2.30
C VAL A 90 -3.48 3.53 -2.45
N GLY A 91 -2.86 2.52 -1.85
CA GLY A 91 -3.21 1.11 -2.08
C GLY A 91 -3.90 0.40 -0.91
N GLY A 92 -4.09 1.10 0.21
CA GLY A 92 -4.65 0.54 1.43
C GLY A 92 -3.71 -0.43 2.17
N ILE A 93 -4.25 -1.08 3.20
CA ILE A 93 -3.55 -2.05 4.02
C ILE A 93 -3.95 -3.46 3.56
N SER A 94 -2.99 -4.21 3.00
CA SER A 94 -3.17 -5.61 2.63
C SER A 94 -2.21 -6.49 3.42
N PHE A 95 -2.77 -7.45 4.17
CA PHE A 95 -2.01 -8.44 4.89
C PHE A 95 -1.82 -9.68 3.99
N SER A 96 -0.57 -10.04 3.70
CA SER A 96 -0.22 -11.25 2.94
C SER A 96 0.96 -11.95 3.59
N ALA A 97 0.71 -13.11 4.18
CA ALA A 97 1.76 -13.98 4.74
C ALA A 97 2.73 -14.45 3.64
N GLU A 98 2.21 -14.69 2.43
CA GLU A 98 3.00 -15.10 1.27
C GLU A 98 3.98 -14.02 0.79
N ALA A 99 3.64 -12.74 0.98
CA ALA A 99 4.52 -11.62 0.65
C ALA A 99 5.71 -11.48 1.62
N ALA A 100 5.53 -11.91 2.88
CA ALA A 100 6.54 -11.91 3.94
C ALA A 100 7.52 -13.09 3.87
N MET A 101 7.20 -14.15 3.11
CA MET A 101 8.09 -15.29 2.92
C MET A 101 9.35 -14.91 2.11
N PRO A 102 10.52 -15.49 2.43
CA PRO A 102 11.74 -15.28 1.67
C PRO A 102 11.57 -15.87 0.26
N LYS A 103 11.64 -15.03 -0.76
CA LYS A 103 11.56 -15.43 -2.17
C LYS A 103 12.89 -15.11 -2.86
N LEU A 104 13.68 -16.14 -3.19
CA LEU A 104 14.97 -15.99 -3.89
C LEU A 104 14.83 -15.25 -5.23
N SER A 105 13.66 -15.35 -5.87
CA SER A 105 13.34 -14.61 -7.09
C SER A 105 13.42 -13.09 -6.96
N LYS A 106 13.25 -12.53 -5.74
CA LYS A 106 13.40 -11.09 -5.47
C LYS A 106 14.86 -10.61 -5.51
N MET A 107 15.83 -11.53 -5.41
CA MET A 107 17.28 -11.20 -5.42
C MET A 107 17.92 -11.35 -6.79
N ASN A 108 17.14 -11.61 -7.86
CA ASN A 108 17.71 -11.81 -9.19
C ASN A 108 18.28 -10.48 -9.75
N PRO A 109 19.60 -10.39 -10.02
CA PRO A 109 20.26 -9.15 -10.45
C PRO A 109 19.80 -8.67 -11.82
N LEU A 110 19.45 -9.58 -12.73
CA LEU A 110 18.97 -9.24 -14.07
C LEU A 110 17.63 -8.48 -14.00
N SER A 111 16.74 -8.92 -13.10
CA SER A 111 15.47 -8.25 -12.84
C SER A 111 15.65 -6.89 -12.17
N GLY A 112 16.67 -6.74 -11.33
CA GLY A 112 17.07 -5.48 -10.70
C GLY A 112 17.55 -4.45 -11.74
N LEU A 113 18.50 -4.84 -12.60
CA LEU A 113 19.01 -4.00 -13.68
C LEU A 113 17.91 -3.52 -14.63
N LYS A 114 16.98 -4.41 -15.02
CA LYS A 114 15.84 -4.03 -15.87
C LYS A 114 14.94 -2.98 -15.21
N ARG A 115 14.78 -3.01 -13.87
CA ARG A 115 14.03 -1.98 -13.13
C ARG A 115 14.79 -0.66 -13.04
N MET A 116 16.13 -0.70 -12.94
CA MET A 116 16.98 0.48 -12.85
C MET A 116 17.09 1.26 -14.18
N VAL A 117 17.01 0.61 -15.33
CA VAL A 117 17.16 1.27 -16.66
C VAL A 117 15.80 1.52 -17.34
N GLY A 118 14.69 1.18 -16.68
CA GLY A 118 13.34 1.33 -17.25
C GLY A 118 12.79 2.76 -17.21
N MET A 119 11.65 2.96 -17.88
CA MET A 119 10.86 4.22 -17.85
C MET A 119 10.59 4.73 -16.43
N GLN A 120 10.45 3.80 -15.46
CA GLN A 120 10.24 4.11 -14.05
C GLN A 120 11.40 4.92 -13.47
N SER A 121 12.65 4.57 -13.79
CA SER A 121 13.83 5.28 -13.27
C SER A 121 13.95 6.69 -13.83
N TRP A 122 13.55 6.90 -15.10
CA TRP A 122 13.52 8.24 -15.69
C TRP A 122 12.49 9.14 -15.00
N VAL A 123 11.30 8.61 -14.71
CA VAL A 123 10.27 9.36 -13.97
C VAL A 123 10.72 9.64 -12.53
N GLU A 124 11.35 8.69 -11.84
CA GLU A 124 11.93 8.92 -10.50
C GLU A 124 13.04 9.98 -10.53
N LEU A 125 13.88 10.02 -11.57
CA LEU A 125 14.91 11.03 -11.75
C LEU A 125 14.30 12.43 -11.93
N ILE A 126 13.30 12.57 -12.80
CA ILE A 126 12.61 13.86 -13.03
C ILE A 126 11.98 14.35 -11.72
N LYS A 127 11.28 13.48 -10.98
CA LYS A 127 10.73 13.84 -9.66
C LYS A 127 11.82 14.24 -8.66
N SER A 128 12.97 13.61 -8.69
CA SER A 128 14.08 13.93 -7.79
C SER A 128 14.67 15.31 -8.07
N ILE A 129 14.86 15.66 -9.35
CA ILE A 129 15.26 17.01 -9.76
C ILE A 129 14.19 18.03 -9.34
N LEU A 130 12.91 17.74 -9.59
CA LEU A 130 11.80 18.60 -9.22
C LEU A 130 11.76 18.86 -7.71
N LYS A 131 11.99 17.85 -6.87
CA LYS A 131 12.11 18.01 -5.40
C LYS A 131 13.20 19.00 -5.01
N VAL A 132 14.39 18.84 -5.57
CA VAL A 132 15.52 19.74 -5.27
C VAL A 132 15.20 21.17 -5.68
N VAL A 133 14.65 21.36 -6.89
CA VAL A 133 14.28 22.69 -7.39
C VAL A 133 13.20 23.34 -6.53
N LEU A 134 12.17 22.59 -6.14
CA LEU A 134 11.10 23.10 -5.28
C LEU A 134 11.61 23.47 -3.90
N VAL A 135 12.32 22.56 -3.22
CA VAL A 135 12.84 22.81 -1.86
C VAL A 135 13.79 23.99 -1.86
N THR A 136 14.74 24.03 -2.80
CA THR A 136 15.73 25.12 -2.88
C THR A 136 15.07 26.43 -3.27
N GLY A 137 14.17 26.41 -4.27
CA GLY A 137 13.46 27.60 -4.73
C GLY A 137 12.56 28.20 -3.65
N VAL A 138 11.78 27.38 -2.95
CA VAL A 138 10.91 27.83 -1.86
C VAL A 138 11.73 28.30 -0.67
N ALA A 139 12.79 27.59 -0.27
CA ALA A 139 13.65 28.01 0.83
C ALA A 139 14.31 29.37 0.53
N MET A 140 14.88 29.56 -0.67
CA MET A 140 15.47 30.85 -1.07
C MET A 140 14.43 31.96 -1.13
N TYR A 141 13.24 31.67 -1.67
CA TYR A 141 12.14 32.63 -1.71
C TYR A 141 11.72 33.07 -0.31
N LEU A 142 11.54 32.13 0.64
CA LEU A 142 11.15 32.44 2.01
C LEU A 142 12.23 33.26 2.73
N ILE A 143 13.50 32.90 2.58
CA ILE A 143 14.61 33.67 3.17
C ILE A 143 14.63 35.11 2.64
N GLN A 144 14.42 35.31 1.34
CA GLN A 144 14.36 36.65 0.75
C GLN A 144 13.10 37.41 1.18
N ALA A 145 11.93 36.75 1.20
CA ALA A 145 10.67 37.36 1.57
C ALA A 145 10.63 37.79 3.04
N SER A 146 11.23 37.01 3.94
CA SER A 146 11.34 37.32 5.37
C SER A 146 12.68 37.95 5.76
N GLN A 147 13.45 38.48 4.81
CA GLN A 147 14.78 39.05 5.09
C GLN A 147 14.73 40.16 6.13
N ALA A 148 13.73 41.04 6.06
CA ALA A 148 13.55 42.14 7.01
C ALA A 148 13.29 41.61 8.44
N ASP A 149 12.36 40.66 8.59
CA ASP A 149 12.04 40.03 9.87
C ASP A 149 13.23 39.29 10.46
N LEU A 150 13.98 38.56 9.62
CA LEU A 150 15.20 37.83 10.00
C LEU A 150 16.32 38.75 10.51
N ILE A 151 16.46 39.95 9.94
CA ILE A 151 17.41 40.95 10.43
C ILE A 151 16.90 41.57 11.73
N GLN A 152 15.59 41.86 11.82
CA GLN A 152 14.96 42.47 12.98
C GLN A 152 15.06 41.61 14.24
N LEU A 153 15.07 40.28 14.09
CA LEU A 153 15.32 39.31 15.17
C LEU A 153 16.56 39.60 16.02
N SER A 154 17.62 40.16 15.43
CA SER A 154 18.85 40.53 16.14
C SER A 154 18.72 41.80 17.00
N MET A 155 17.72 42.64 16.70
CA MET A 155 17.44 43.91 17.38
C MET A 155 16.25 43.81 18.34
N ASP A 156 15.55 42.67 18.35
CA ASP A 156 14.36 42.44 19.15
C ASP A 156 14.71 42.12 20.62
N VAL A 157 13.74 42.31 21.52
CA VAL A 157 13.97 42.25 22.97
C VAL A 157 14.04 40.79 23.46
N TYR A 158 15.00 40.50 24.34
CA TYR A 158 15.07 39.22 25.04
C TYR A 158 14.00 39.13 26.15
N PRO A 159 13.27 38.01 26.30
CA PRO A 159 13.42 36.71 25.63
C PRO A 159 12.52 36.47 24.39
N GLN A 160 11.70 37.44 24.00
CA GLN A 160 10.70 37.29 22.93
C GLN A 160 11.32 36.96 21.57
N ASN A 161 12.52 37.49 21.31
CA ASN A 161 13.26 37.22 20.07
C ASN A 161 13.48 35.72 19.80
N ILE A 162 13.72 34.89 20.82
CA ILE A 162 13.91 33.44 20.68
C ILE A 162 12.60 32.77 20.25
N PHE A 163 11.48 33.12 20.88
CA PHE A 163 10.18 32.56 20.53
C PHE A 163 9.77 32.94 19.10
N HIS A 164 9.97 34.21 18.74
CA HIS A 164 9.71 34.69 17.38
C HIS A 164 10.58 33.96 16.34
N ALA A 165 11.85 33.68 16.65
CA ALA A 165 12.74 32.91 15.77
C ALA A 165 12.21 31.49 15.52
N LEU A 166 11.74 30.83 16.58
CA LEU A 166 11.19 29.48 16.52
C LEU A 166 9.90 29.45 15.70
N ASP A 167 9.03 30.44 15.84
CA ASP A 167 7.80 30.54 15.06
C ASP A 167 8.08 30.72 13.56
N ILE A 168 9.04 31.58 13.20
CA ILE A 168 9.47 31.76 11.80
C ILE A 168 10.06 30.44 11.27
N LEU A 169 10.92 29.79 12.05
CA LEU A 169 11.55 28.52 11.67
C LEU A 169 10.51 27.42 11.41
N LEU A 170 9.53 27.25 12.31
CA LEU A 170 8.49 26.24 12.16
C LEU A 170 7.59 26.53 10.95
N ASN A 171 7.25 27.80 10.71
CA ASN A 171 6.53 28.22 9.51
C ASN A 171 7.32 27.91 8.23
N PHE A 172 8.63 28.14 8.22
CA PHE A 172 9.49 27.80 7.09
C PHE A 172 9.51 26.30 6.82
N ILE A 173 9.70 25.49 7.87
CA ILE A 173 9.66 24.02 7.75
C ILE A 173 8.32 23.57 7.17
N LEU A 174 7.21 24.14 7.65
CA LEU A 174 5.87 23.80 7.17
C LEU A 174 5.70 24.16 5.68
N LEU A 175 6.03 25.39 5.28
CA LEU A 175 5.85 25.86 3.90
C LEU A 175 6.75 25.10 2.92
N ILE A 176 8.00 24.83 3.28
CA ILE A 176 8.91 24.02 2.47
C ILE A 176 8.37 22.59 2.35
N SER A 177 7.87 22.00 3.44
CA SER A 177 7.27 20.66 3.41
C SER A 177 6.01 20.62 2.55
N CYS A 178 5.16 21.63 2.62
CA CYS A 178 3.95 21.75 1.80
C CYS A 178 4.28 21.91 0.30
N SER A 179 5.42 22.47 -0.07
CA SER A 179 5.84 22.55 -1.48
C SER A 179 5.96 21.17 -2.14
N LEU A 180 6.27 20.12 -1.36
CA LEU A 180 6.37 18.76 -1.85
C LEU A 180 5.01 18.17 -2.25
N LEU A 181 3.89 18.78 -1.87
CA LEU A 181 2.55 18.36 -2.33
C LEU A 181 2.43 18.41 -3.85
N ILE A 182 3.16 19.30 -4.52
CA ILE A 182 3.22 19.36 -5.99
C ILE A 182 3.81 18.06 -6.55
N VAL A 183 4.87 17.54 -5.93
CA VAL A 183 5.51 16.28 -6.34
C VAL A 183 4.59 15.10 -6.07
N VAL A 184 3.89 15.11 -4.93
CA VAL A 184 2.88 14.09 -4.58
C VAL A 184 1.72 14.07 -5.58
N ALA A 185 1.24 15.24 -6.00
CA ALA A 185 0.16 15.36 -6.97
C ALA A 185 0.50 14.73 -8.33
N ILE A 186 1.79 14.70 -8.70
CA ILE A 186 2.28 14.03 -9.91
C ILE A 186 2.53 12.53 -9.64
N ASP A 187 3.06 12.18 -8.46
CA ASP A 187 3.41 10.80 -8.13
C ASP A 187 2.17 9.91 -7.98
N ILE A 188 1.11 10.35 -7.32
CA ILE A 188 -0.07 9.51 -7.06
C ILE A 188 -0.69 8.96 -8.37
N PRO A 189 -1.05 9.80 -9.37
CA PRO A 189 -1.60 9.30 -10.63
C PRO A 189 -0.64 8.35 -11.36
N PHE A 190 0.66 8.67 -11.33
CA PHE A 190 1.69 7.82 -11.95
C PHE A 190 1.75 6.44 -11.28
N GLN A 191 1.73 6.36 -9.94
CA GLN A 191 1.75 5.08 -9.22
C GLN A 191 0.49 4.25 -9.45
N ILE A 192 -0.69 4.90 -9.55
CA ILE A 192 -1.95 4.21 -9.88
C ILE A 192 -1.88 3.63 -11.29
N TRP A 193 -1.44 4.42 -12.26
CA TRP A 193 -1.27 3.96 -13.64
C TRP A 193 -0.23 2.84 -13.74
N GLN A 194 0.92 2.99 -13.08
CA GLN A 194 1.98 1.99 -13.05
C GLN A 194 1.50 0.67 -12.43
N HIS A 195 0.71 0.75 -11.35
CA HIS A 195 0.13 -0.43 -10.72
C HIS A 195 -0.87 -1.13 -11.66
N ALA A 196 -1.74 -0.36 -12.34
CA ALA A 196 -2.65 -0.91 -13.33
C ALA A 196 -1.90 -1.54 -14.52
N ASP A 197 -0.81 -0.93 -14.98
CA ASP A 197 0.02 -1.45 -16.06
C ASP A 197 0.73 -2.75 -15.67
N GLN A 198 1.22 -2.85 -14.43
CA GLN A 198 1.83 -4.08 -13.90
C GLN A 198 0.84 -5.24 -13.74
N LEU A 199 -0.45 -4.94 -13.58
CA LEU A 199 -1.52 -5.94 -13.50
C LEU A 199 -2.02 -6.40 -14.87
N LYS A 200 -1.57 -5.77 -15.98
CA LYS A 200 -1.95 -6.21 -17.31
C LYS A 200 -1.31 -7.56 -17.61
N MET A 201 -2.15 -8.51 -17.97
CA MET A 201 -1.71 -9.82 -18.43
C MET A 201 -1.19 -9.73 -19.86
N THR A 202 -0.11 -10.44 -20.13
CA THR A 202 0.37 -10.66 -21.50
C THR A 202 -0.62 -11.54 -22.26
N LYS A 203 -0.62 -11.46 -23.60
CA LYS A 203 -1.46 -12.35 -24.44
C LYS A 203 -1.21 -13.83 -24.14
N GLN A 204 0.00 -14.18 -23.70
CA GLN A 204 0.36 -15.54 -23.34
C GLN A 204 -0.25 -15.93 -21.99
N GLU A 205 -0.11 -15.10 -20.96
CA GLU A 205 -0.74 -15.32 -19.64
C GLU A 205 -2.26 -15.41 -19.75
N VAL A 206 -2.90 -14.54 -20.54
CA VAL A 206 -4.34 -14.62 -20.81
C VAL A 206 -4.70 -15.98 -21.40
N LYS A 207 -3.97 -16.43 -22.43
CA LYS A 207 -4.22 -17.76 -23.03
C LYS A 207 -4.03 -18.90 -22.04
N ASP A 208 -3.05 -18.80 -21.15
CA ASP A 208 -2.75 -19.85 -20.18
C ASP A 208 -3.77 -19.85 -19.03
N GLU A 209 -4.22 -18.70 -18.56
CA GLU A 209 -5.32 -18.56 -17.59
C GLU A 209 -6.66 -19.07 -18.17
N TYR A 210 -6.95 -18.77 -19.44
CA TYR A 210 -8.09 -19.36 -20.16
C TYR A 210 -8.00 -20.89 -20.21
N LYS A 211 -6.82 -21.47 -20.47
CA LYS A 211 -6.64 -22.93 -20.49
C LYS A 211 -6.82 -23.56 -19.11
N GLU A 212 -6.41 -22.89 -18.03
CA GLU A 212 -6.59 -23.38 -16.66
C GLU A 212 -8.06 -23.29 -16.22
N THR A 213 -8.77 -22.22 -16.60
CA THR A 213 -10.17 -21.99 -16.19
C THR A 213 -11.17 -22.81 -17.01
N GLU A 214 -11.02 -22.84 -18.34
CA GLU A 214 -11.93 -23.58 -19.24
C GLU A 214 -11.50 -25.04 -19.47
N GLY A 215 -10.29 -25.39 -19.04
CA GLY A 215 -9.63 -26.64 -19.39
C GLY A 215 -9.06 -26.65 -20.81
N LYS A 216 -8.10 -27.55 -21.07
CA LYS A 216 -7.51 -27.68 -22.41
C LYS A 216 -8.60 -28.07 -23.42
N PRO A 217 -8.62 -27.47 -24.64
CA PRO A 217 -9.57 -27.83 -25.68
C PRO A 217 -9.61 -29.34 -25.98
N GLU A 218 -8.44 -29.97 -25.92
CA GLU A 218 -8.26 -31.42 -26.08
C GLU A 218 -9.03 -32.22 -25.02
N VAL A 219 -9.00 -31.77 -23.76
CA VAL A 219 -9.70 -32.42 -22.64
C VAL A 219 -11.21 -32.21 -22.77
N LYS A 220 -11.65 -30.99 -23.12
CA LYS A 220 -13.07 -30.69 -23.36
C LYS A 220 -13.63 -31.50 -24.54
N GLY A 221 -12.83 -31.67 -25.60
CA GLY A 221 -13.14 -32.55 -26.73
C GLY A 221 -13.22 -34.03 -26.35
N ARG A 222 -12.25 -34.51 -25.55
CA ARG A 222 -12.24 -35.89 -25.02
C ARG A 222 -13.47 -36.18 -24.16
N ILE A 223 -13.85 -35.25 -23.28
CA ILE A 223 -15.04 -35.38 -22.44
C ILE A 223 -16.31 -35.47 -23.31
N ARG A 224 -16.45 -34.62 -24.33
CA ARG A 224 -17.59 -34.70 -25.26
C ARG A 224 -17.65 -36.02 -26.02
N MET A 225 -16.50 -36.54 -26.46
CA MET A 225 -16.45 -37.86 -27.12
C MET A 225 -16.87 -38.98 -26.17
N LEU A 226 -16.34 -38.99 -24.94
CA LEU A 226 -16.72 -39.97 -23.92
C LEU A 226 -18.20 -39.88 -23.52
N GLN A 227 -18.75 -38.66 -23.45
CA GLN A 227 -20.18 -38.45 -23.19
C GLN A 227 -21.05 -39.01 -24.32
N ARG A 228 -20.65 -38.82 -25.59
CA ARG A 228 -21.34 -39.42 -26.75
C ARG A 228 -21.26 -40.94 -26.73
N GLU A 229 -20.09 -41.50 -26.43
CA GLU A 229 -19.89 -42.93 -26.35
C GLU A 229 -20.72 -43.55 -25.20
N ALA A 230 -20.77 -42.89 -24.04
CA ALA A 230 -21.60 -43.30 -22.92
C ALA A 230 -23.09 -43.22 -23.24
N ALA A 231 -23.54 -42.18 -23.95
CA ALA A 231 -24.92 -42.05 -24.40
C ALA A 231 -25.30 -43.15 -25.41
N GLN A 232 -24.42 -43.44 -26.37
CA GLN A 232 -24.61 -44.55 -27.31
C GLN A 232 -24.64 -45.91 -26.60
N ARG A 233 -23.78 -46.14 -25.60
CA ARG A 233 -23.82 -47.37 -24.78
C ARG A 233 -25.11 -47.51 -23.99
N ARG A 234 -25.66 -46.42 -23.42
CA ARG A 234 -26.97 -46.44 -22.76
C ARG A 234 -28.08 -46.76 -23.74
N MET A 235 -28.10 -46.07 -24.88
CA MET A 235 -29.04 -46.34 -25.97
C MET A 235 -29.01 -47.82 -26.38
N MET A 236 -27.82 -48.39 -26.59
CA MET A 236 -27.67 -49.82 -26.94
C MET A 236 -28.05 -50.79 -25.80
N ALA A 237 -27.97 -50.36 -24.55
CA ALA A 237 -28.46 -51.15 -23.41
C ALA A 237 -29.99 -51.12 -23.27
N ASP A 238 -30.63 -50.06 -23.77
CA ASP A 238 -32.09 -49.92 -23.79
C ASP A 238 -32.72 -50.70 -24.96
N VAL A 239 -32.01 -50.88 -26.08
CA VAL A 239 -32.50 -51.63 -27.27
C VAL A 239 -33.03 -53.04 -26.96
N PRO A 240 -32.38 -53.90 -26.14
CA PRO A 240 -32.92 -55.21 -25.76
C PRO A 240 -34.24 -55.18 -24.98
N GLN A 241 -34.62 -54.04 -24.40
CA GLN A 241 -35.89 -53.84 -23.71
C GLN A 241 -37.02 -53.39 -24.67
N ALA A 242 -36.74 -53.23 -25.96
CA ALA A 242 -37.72 -52.85 -26.97
C ALA A 242 -38.58 -54.04 -27.37
N ASP A 243 -39.89 -53.80 -27.49
CA ASP A 243 -40.84 -54.80 -27.96
C ASP A 243 -40.94 -54.78 -29.50
N VAL A 244 -40.72 -53.61 -30.11
CA VAL A 244 -40.71 -53.45 -31.57
C VAL A 244 -39.71 -52.37 -31.99
N ILE A 245 -39.06 -52.60 -33.14
CA ILE A 245 -38.19 -51.61 -33.80
C ILE A 245 -38.86 -51.21 -35.11
N VAL A 246 -39.15 -49.92 -35.25
CA VAL A 246 -39.71 -49.35 -36.49
C VAL A 246 -38.55 -48.71 -37.25
N THR A 247 -38.23 -49.26 -38.42
CA THR A 247 -37.12 -48.79 -39.25
C THR A 247 -37.60 -48.16 -40.55
N ASN A 248 -37.03 -47.00 -40.89
CA ASN A 248 -37.00 -46.47 -42.23
C ASN A 248 -35.63 -46.83 -42.84
N PRO A 249 -35.58 -47.64 -43.91
CA PRO A 249 -34.36 -48.30 -44.40
C PRO A 249 -33.13 -47.40 -44.58
N GLU A 250 -33.32 -46.12 -44.85
CA GLU A 250 -32.21 -45.21 -45.15
C GLU A 250 -31.98 -44.11 -44.11
N HIS A 251 -32.90 -43.90 -43.17
CA HIS A 251 -32.91 -42.64 -42.40
C HIS A 251 -32.91 -42.81 -40.89
N TYR A 252 -33.85 -43.56 -40.30
CA TYR A 252 -33.98 -43.64 -38.84
C TYR A 252 -34.60 -44.95 -38.41
N SER A 253 -34.19 -45.44 -37.24
CA SER A 253 -34.83 -46.56 -36.55
C SER A 253 -35.22 -46.12 -35.15
N VAL A 254 -36.45 -46.42 -34.73
CA VAL A 254 -36.99 -46.04 -33.43
C VAL A 254 -37.37 -47.30 -32.65
N ALA A 255 -36.86 -47.43 -31.43
CA ALA A 255 -37.18 -48.53 -30.54
C ALA A 255 -38.33 -48.15 -29.60
N LEU A 256 -39.41 -48.95 -29.63
CA LEU A 256 -40.59 -48.74 -28.80
C LEU A 256 -40.74 -49.86 -27.79
N ARG A 257 -41.14 -49.50 -26.57
CA ARG A 257 -41.51 -50.43 -25.50
C ARG A 257 -42.93 -50.18 -25.03
N TYR A 258 -43.68 -51.24 -24.78
CA TYR A 258 -45.03 -51.20 -24.24
C TYR A 258 -45.27 -52.30 -23.20
N LYS A 259 -45.19 -51.93 -21.92
CA LYS A 259 -45.54 -52.82 -20.81
C LYS A 259 -47.01 -52.65 -20.41
N GLN A 260 -47.86 -53.65 -20.72
CA GLN A 260 -49.33 -53.64 -20.51
C GLN A 260 -49.79 -53.21 -19.10
N LYS A 261 -48.99 -53.40 -18.04
CA LYS A 261 -49.37 -53.07 -16.65
C LYS A 261 -48.90 -51.70 -16.18
N THR A 262 -47.98 -51.04 -16.90
CA THR A 262 -47.32 -49.80 -16.44
C THR A 262 -47.41 -48.67 -17.47
N ASP A 263 -47.40 -48.97 -18.76
CA ASP A 263 -47.34 -47.97 -19.81
C ASP A 263 -48.75 -47.69 -20.36
N ARG A 264 -49.19 -46.43 -20.31
CA ARG A 264 -50.47 -45.99 -20.89
C ARG A 264 -50.44 -45.93 -22.42
N ALA A 265 -49.25 -45.79 -23.00
CA ALA A 265 -48.98 -45.77 -24.44
C ALA A 265 -47.54 -46.24 -24.70
N PRO A 266 -47.18 -46.69 -25.93
CA PRO A 266 -45.82 -47.05 -26.27
C PRO A 266 -44.85 -45.91 -26.02
N VAL A 267 -43.71 -46.20 -25.38
CA VAL A 267 -42.68 -45.22 -25.01
C VAL A 267 -41.46 -45.41 -25.91
N VAL A 268 -40.93 -44.30 -26.43
CA VAL A 268 -39.67 -44.27 -27.19
C VAL A 268 -38.50 -44.40 -26.21
N ILE A 269 -37.65 -45.39 -26.44
CA ILE A 269 -36.53 -45.72 -25.54
C ILE A 269 -35.15 -45.60 -26.19
N ALA A 270 -35.07 -45.65 -27.53
CA ALA A 270 -33.85 -45.41 -28.30
C ALA A 270 -34.19 -44.94 -29.72
#